data_AF-A0A853SUD2-F1
#
_entry.id   AF-A0A853SUD2-F1
#
_cell.length_a   1.000
_cell.length_b   1.000
_cell.length_c   1.000
_cell.angle_alpha   90.00
_cell.angle_beta   90.00
_cell.angle_gamma   90.00
#
_symmetry.space_group_name_H-M   'P 1'
#
loop_
_entity.id
_entity.type
_entity.pdbx_description
1 polymer ?
#
loop_
_entity_poly.entity_id
_entity_poly.type
_entity_poly.pdbx_seq_one_letter_code
_entity_poly.pdbx_strand_id
1 'polypeptide(L)'
;MPTSLAYLLDKLNDRFSYFPIQSVSRSLQALVENTDEDLLNRMGSYGASRKYWDVPNEIIHEEIGLLIGANFVLGQAMITQTVSILNKIRELAPQTCELPNGKGQILSFQASKHMGSGLSHPCIVDLGANYFKHHSEWPEQWTQSGGSGLQGKTIQGCVAIGMSPREVTDNMFAALQALSADGKNVKAIQGSIEFWRNGLAKHLYAKLEIADPSTL
;
A
#
# COMPACT_ATOMS: atom_id res chain seq x y z
N MET A 1 1.01 -25.74 -17.83
CA MET A 1 0.50 -25.04 -19.03
C MET A 1 1.52 -24.00 -19.44
N PRO A 2 1.83 -23.82 -20.74
CA PRO A 2 2.68 -22.71 -21.16
C PRO A 2 2.00 -21.40 -20.77
N THR A 3 2.67 -20.58 -19.98
CA THR A 3 2.17 -19.28 -19.54
C THR A 3 2.08 -18.37 -20.75
N SER A 4 0.87 -18.13 -21.27
CA SER A 4 0.67 -17.23 -22.40
C SER A 4 0.71 -15.77 -21.94
N LEU A 5 1.13 -14.86 -22.83
CA LEU A 5 1.12 -13.42 -22.56
C LEU A 5 -0.29 -12.92 -22.19
N ALA A 6 -1.31 -13.43 -22.88
CA ALA A 6 -2.71 -13.11 -22.60
C ALA A 6 -3.11 -13.48 -21.16
N TYR A 7 -2.67 -14.63 -20.65
CA TYR A 7 -2.91 -15.04 -19.26
C TYR A 7 -2.23 -14.10 -18.25
N LEU A 8 -0.99 -13.65 -18.53
CA LEU A 8 -0.29 -12.72 -17.64
C LEU A 8 -0.94 -11.33 -17.60
N LEU A 9 -1.44 -10.86 -18.74
CA LEU A 9 -2.18 -9.60 -18.84
C LEU A 9 -3.52 -9.68 -18.11
N ASP A 10 -4.24 -10.79 -18.27
CA ASP A 10 -5.45 -11.07 -17.51
C ASP A 10 -5.17 -11.05 -16.00
N LYS A 11 -4.07 -11.67 -15.55
CA LYS A 11 -3.64 -11.60 -14.14
C LYS A 11 -3.28 -10.20 -13.66
N LEU A 12 -2.81 -9.30 -14.52
CA LEU A 12 -2.62 -7.90 -14.13
C LEU A 12 -3.96 -7.18 -13.96
N ASN A 13 -4.94 -7.48 -14.82
CA ASN A 13 -6.27 -6.89 -14.83
C ASN A 13 -7.26 -7.54 -13.85
N ASP A 14 -6.90 -8.69 -13.25
CA ASP A 14 -7.67 -9.33 -12.20
C ASP A 14 -7.96 -8.31 -11.10
N ARG A 15 -9.26 -8.01 -10.90
CA ARG A 15 -9.71 -7.16 -9.81
C ARG A 15 -9.14 -7.67 -8.50
N PHE A 16 -8.82 -6.75 -7.59
CA PHE A 16 -8.34 -7.12 -6.26
C PHE A 16 -9.32 -8.08 -5.58
N SER A 17 -10.62 -8.00 -5.95
CA SER A 17 -11.69 -8.89 -5.49
C SER A 17 -11.53 -10.39 -5.75
N TYR A 18 -10.73 -10.78 -6.74
CA TYR A 18 -10.53 -12.20 -7.08
C TYR A 18 -9.26 -12.80 -6.44
N PHE A 19 -8.51 -11.98 -5.69
CA PHE A 19 -7.35 -12.45 -4.96
C PHE A 19 -7.74 -13.04 -3.60
N PRO A 20 -7.20 -14.20 -3.19
CA PRO A 20 -7.42 -14.76 -1.85
C PRO A 20 -7.12 -13.78 -0.71
N ILE A 21 -6.15 -12.88 -0.93
CA ILE A 21 -5.73 -11.80 -0.02
C ILE A 21 -6.87 -10.80 0.27
N GLN A 22 -7.86 -10.67 -0.60
CA GLN A 22 -8.97 -9.75 -0.41
C GLN A 22 -9.97 -10.24 0.64
N SER A 23 -10.13 -11.55 0.82
CA SER A 23 -10.93 -12.08 1.94
C SER A 23 -10.33 -11.64 3.28
N VAL A 24 -9.01 -11.77 3.41
CA VAL A 24 -8.25 -11.33 4.59
C VAL A 24 -8.37 -9.83 4.76
N SER A 25 -8.17 -9.05 3.69
CA SER A 25 -8.23 -7.60 3.77
C SER A 25 -9.64 -7.07 4.08
N ARG A 26 -10.71 -7.71 3.59
CA ARG A 26 -12.10 -7.40 4.00
C ARG A 26 -12.35 -7.71 5.46
N SER A 27 -11.88 -8.86 5.95
CA SER A 27 -11.97 -9.19 7.38
C SER A 27 -11.20 -8.19 8.23
N LEU A 28 -9.98 -7.82 7.83
CA LEU A 28 -9.20 -6.79 8.51
C LEU A 28 -9.90 -5.43 8.50
N GLN A 29 -10.55 -5.05 7.40
CA GLN A 29 -11.34 -3.82 7.35
C GLN A 29 -12.52 -3.86 8.33
N ALA A 30 -13.30 -4.95 8.33
CA ALA A 30 -14.41 -5.10 9.27
C ALA A 30 -13.91 -5.04 10.72
N LEU A 31 -12.74 -5.61 11.00
CA LEU A 31 -12.09 -5.48 12.31
C LEU A 31 -11.71 -4.02 12.60
N VAL A 32 -11.08 -3.30 11.68
CA VAL A 32 -10.75 -1.86 11.87
C VAL A 32 -12.00 -1.04 12.18
N GLU A 33 -13.08 -1.24 11.42
CA GLU A 33 -14.34 -0.52 11.60
C GLU A 33 -14.98 -0.84 12.97
N ASN A 34 -15.06 -2.12 13.34
CA ASN A 34 -15.59 -2.55 14.63
C ASN A 34 -14.73 -2.02 15.80
N THR A 35 -13.41 -2.07 15.68
CA THR A 35 -12.47 -1.62 16.72
C THR A 35 -12.49 -0.09 16.87
N ASP A 36 -12.65 0.68 15.78
CA ASP A 36 -12.84 2.15 15.85
C ASP A 36 -14.19 2.49 16.52
N GLU A 37 -15.26 1.76 16.20
CA GLU A 37 -16.57 1.90 16.86
C GLU A 37 -16.49 1.59 18.37
N ASP A 38 -15.81 0.51 18.75
CA ASP A 38 -15.59 0.17 20.16
C ASP A 38 -14.81 1.25 20.91
N LEU A 39 -13.77 1.81 20.29
CA LEU A 39 -13.01 2.93 20.88
C LEU A 39 -13.91 4.15 21.11
N LEU A 40 -14.70 4.53 20.11
CA LEU A 40 -15.63 5.66 20.19
C LEU A 40 -16.71 5.45 21.26
N ASN A 41 -17.26 4.24 21.34
CA ASN A 41 -18.25 3.87 22.34
C ASN A 41 -17.70 3.99 23.77
N ARG A 42 -16.42 3.65 23.98
CA ARG A 42 -15.75 3.76 25.29
C ARG A 42 -15.40 5.19 25.67
N MET A 43 -15.03 6.02 24.71
CA MET A 43 -14.67 7.42 24.97
C MET A 43 -15.89 8.35 25.11
N GLY A 44 -17.07 7.91 24.67
CA GLY A 44 -18.29 8.71 24.67
C GLY A 44 -18.32 9.81 23.60
N SER A 45 -19.44 10.52 23.49
CA SER A 45 -19.75 11.43 22.36
C SER A 45 -18.79 12.62 22.19
N TYR A 46 -18.06 12.99 23.24
CA TYR A 46 -17.11 14.11 23.21
C TYR A 46 -15.66 13.66 23.02
N GLY A 47 -15.39 12.35 23.11
CA GLY A 47 -14.04 11.81 23.11
C GLY A 47 -13.24 12.19 24.36
N ALA A 48 -12.17 11.44 24.64
CA ALA A 48 -11.14 11.85 25.58
C ALA A 48 -9.86 12.18 24.81
N SER A 49 -9.15 13.23 25.23
CA SER A 49 -7.79 13.45 24.73
C SER A 49 -6.91 12.28 25.14
N ARG A 50 -5.99 11.84 24.28
CA ARG A 50 -5.15 10.65 24.48
C ARG A 50 -4.44 10.60 25.83
N LYS A 51 -3.99 11.76 26.35
CA LYS A 51 -3.38 11.86 27.69
C LYS A 51 -4.30 11.44 28.86
N TYR A 52 -5.59 11.25 28.61
CA TYR A 52 -6.60 10.80 29.57
C TYR A 52 -7.15 9.41 29.24
N TRP A 53 -6.59 8.72 28.26
CA TRP A 53 -6.99 7.35 27.95
C TRP A 53 -6.56 6.42 29.07
N ASP A 54 -7.44 5.47 29.39
CA ASP A 54 -7.10 4.32 30.20
C ASP A 54 -6.38 3.26 29.34
N VAL A 55 -5.71 2.32 30.02
CA VAL A 55 -4.94 1.26 29.36
C VAL A 55 -5.76 0.51 28.28
N PRO A 56 -7.04 0.15 28.51
CA PRO A 56 -7.83 -0.50 27.46
C PRO A 56 -8.03 0.32 26.18
N ASN A 57 -8.20 1.65 26.27
CA ASN A 57 -8.35 2.49 25.08
C ASN A 57 -7.03 2.61 24.30
N GLU A 58 -5.88 2.65 25.00
CA GLU A 58 -4.56 2.58 24.35
C GLU A 58 -4.37 1.23 23.60
N ILE A 59 -4.77 0.11 24.20
CA ILE A 59 -4.69 -1.22 23.56
C ILE A 59 -5.53 -1.28 22.28
N ILE A 60 -6.76 -0.76 22.32
CA ILE A 60 -7.66 -0.73 21.15
C ILE A 60 -7.05 0.14 20.04
N HIS A 61 -6.44 1.28 20.39
CA HIS A 61 -5.76 2.12 19.42
C HIS A 61 -4.54 1.44 18.78
N GLU A 62 -3.74 0.71 19.56
CA GLU A 62 -2.64 -0.11 19.02
C GLU A 62 -3.16 -1.19 18.07
N GLU A 63 -4.27 -1.86 18.42
CA GLU A 63 -4.91 -2.87 17.58
C GLU A 63 -5.32 -2.31 16.21
N ILE A 64 -5.93 -1.13 16.16
CA ILE A 64 -6.27 -0.45 14.90
C ILE A 64 -5.01 -0.25 14.04
N GLY A 65 -3.93 0.22 14.64
CA GLY A 65 -2.64 0.41 13.95
C GLY A 65 -2.10 -0.89 13.35
N LEU A 66 -2.15 -1.99 14.11
CA LEU A 66 -1.73 -3.32 13.64
C LEU A 66 -2.56 -3.79 12.45
N LEU A 67 -3.89 -3.59 12.50
CA LEU A 67 -4.79 -3.99 11.43
C LEU A 67 -4.57 -3.17 10.15
N ILE A 68 -4.34 -1.85 10.26
CA ILE A 68 -3.98 -1.01 9.12
C ILE A 68 -2.62 -1.44 8.54
N GLY A 69 -1.63 -1.66 9.39
CA GLY A 69 -0.30 -2.13 8.99
C GLY A 69 -0.33 -3.47 8.25
N ALA A 70 -1.16 -4.41 8.71
CA ALA A 70 -1.39 -5.68 8.02
C ALA A 70 -1.93 -5.47 6.60
N ASN A 71 -2.85 -4.52 6.39
CA ASN A 71 -3.36 -4.20 5.06
C ASN A 71 -2.27 -3.63 4.13
N PHE A 72 -1.36 -2.81 4.65
CA PHE A 72 -0.20 -2.34 3.89
C PHE A 72 0.69 -3.51 3.45
N VAL A 73 0.96 -4.48 4.33
CA VAL A 73 1.75 -5.69 3.99
C VAL A 73 1.06 -6.52 2.91
N LEU A 74 -0.27 -6.70 2.98
CA LEU A 74 -1.04 -7.36 1.93
C LEU A 74 -0.93 -6.61 0.59
N GLY A 75 -0.98 -5.28 0.63
CA GLY A 75 -0.75 -4.45 -0.54
C GLY A 75 0.67 -4.62 -1.13
N GLN A 76 1.70 -4.70 -0.29
CA GLN A 76 3.07 -4.96 -0.72
C GLN A 76 3.25 -6.34 -1.37
N ALA A 77 2.55 -7.36 -0.88
CA ALA A 77 2.55 -8.69 -1.52
C ALA A 77 2.02 -8.60 -2.96
N MET A 78 0.96 -7.81 -3.17
CA MET A 78 0.38 -7.58 -4.49
C MET A 78 1.28 -6.79 -5.42
N ILE A 79 1.99 -5.78 -4.90
CA ILE A 79 3.05 -5.08 -5.62
C ILE A 79 4.13 -6.06 -6.09
N THR A 80 4.58 -6.95 -5.20
CA THR A 80 5.62 -7.93 -5.50
C THR A 80 5.17 -8.87 -6.63
N GLN A 81 3.93 -9.36 -6.56
CA GLN A 81 3.34 -10.17 -7.62
C GLN A 81 3.27 -9.42 -8.95
N THR A 82 2.83 -8.16 -8.96
CA THR A 82 2.80 -7.32 -10.16
C THR A 82 4.18 -7.22 -10.80
N VAL A 83 5.22 -6.93 -10.00
CA VAL A 83 6.61 -6.85 -10.50
C VAL A 83 7.07 -8.18 -11.09
N SER A 84 6.75 -9.32 -10.44
CA SER A 84 7.05 -10.65 -10.98
C SER A 84 6.36 -10.91 -12.31
N ILE A 85 5.09 -10.51 -12.47
CA ILE A 85 4.35 -10.64 -13.73
C ILE A 85 5.02 -9.79 -14.82
N LEU A 86 5.34 -8.52 -14.53
CA LEU A 86 6.01 -7.64 -15.48
C LEU A 86 7.37 -8.19 -15.93
N ASN A 87 8.16 -8.72 -14.99
CA ASN A 87 9.42 -9.37 -15.33
C ASN A 87 9.20 -10.58 -16.24
N LYS A 88 8.16 -11.38 -16.00
CA LYS A 88 7.84 -12.52 -16.86
C LYS A 88 7.38 -12.10 -18.26
N ILE A 89 6.58 -11.04 -18.36
CA ILE A 89 6.18 -10.45 -19.65
C ILE A 89 7.42 -10.00 -20.42
N ARG A 90 8.38 -9.34 -19.76
CA ARG A 90 9.63 -8.91 -20.39
C ARG A 90 10.45 -10.07 -20.96
N GLU A 91 10.50 -11.20 -20.27
CA GLU A 91 11.16 -12.42 -20.77
C GLU A 91 10.47 -12.99 -22.01
N LEU A 92 9.13 -12.96 -22.05
CA LEU A 92 8.32 -13.56 -23.11
C LEU A 92 8.10 -12.64 -24.32
N ALA A 93 8.23 -11.32 -24.13
CA ALA A 93 7.99 -10.30 -25.14
C ALA A 93 9.14 -9.26 -25.12
N PRO A 94 10.26 -9.52 -25.81
CA PRO A 94 11.42 -8.64 -25.83
C PRO A 94 11.13 -7.20 -26.31
N GLN A 95 10.07 -7.00 -27.09
CA GLN A 95 9.57 -5.68 -27.52
C GLN A 95 9.08 -4.79 -26.36
N THR A 96 8.98 -5.34 -25.15
CA THR A 96 8.67 -4.60 -23.92
C THR A 96 9.93 -4.18 -23.14
N CYS A 97 11.10 -4.17 -23.79
CA CYS A 97 12.38 -3.74 -23.19
C CYS A 97 12.36 -2.29 -22.68
N GLU A 98 11.47 -1.45 -23.20
CA GLU A 98 11.23 -0.07 -22.76
C GLU A 98 10.52 0.03 -21.39
N LEU A 99 9.91 -1.06 -20.91
CA LEU A 99 9.29 -1.08 -19.58
C LEU A 99 10.35 -0.80 -18.51
N PRO A 100 10.05 0.04 -17.51
CA PRO A 100 10.98 0.32 -16.44
C PRO A 100 11.45 -0.95 -15.72
N ASN A 101 12.75 -1.05 -15.42
CA ASN A 101 13.34 -2.24 -14.79
C ASN A 101 13.67 -2.03 -13.30
N GLY A 102 13.83 -0.79 -12.86
CA GLY A 102 14.05 -0.47 -11.45
C GLY A 102 12.76 -0.46 -10.64
N LYS A 103 12.76 -1.05 -9.43
CA LYS A 103 11.58 -1.09 -8.55
C LYS A 103 10.88 0.27 -8.43
N GLY A 104 11.63 1.33 -8.11
CA GLY A 104 11.06 2.68 -7.96
C GLY A 104 10.44 3.24 -9.24
N GLN A 105 11.00 2.93 -10.41
CA GLN A 105 10.45 3.36 -11.69
C GLN A 105 9.19 2.57 -12.04
N ILE A 106 9.17 1.25 -11.78
CA ILE A 106 7.99 0.40 -11.95
C ILE A 106 6.83 0.91 -11.08
N LEU A 107 7.09 1.18 -9.80
CA LEU A 107 6.08 1.69 -8.87
C LEU A 107 5.52 3.05 -9.26
N SER A 108 6.25 3.82 -10.07
CA SER A 108 5.83 5.15 -10.54
C SER A 108 5.13 5.11 -11.89
N PHE A 109 5.36 4.06 -12.68
CA PHE A 109 4.84 3.94 -14.04
C PHE A 109 3.34 3.65 -14.03
N GLN A 110 2.56 4.46 -14.75
CA GLN A 110 1.09 4.41 -14.78
C GLN A 110 0.43 4.53 -13.40
N ALA A 111 1.13 5.09 -12.40
CA ALA A 111 0.63 5.22 -11.04
C ALA A 111 0.15 6.64 -10.74
N SER A 112 -0.93 6.75 -9.97
CA SER A 112 -1.33 8.00 -9.32
C SER A 112 -0.27 8.45 -8.32
N LYS A 113 -0.16 9.77 -8.11
CA LYS A 113 0.80 10.39 -7.21
C LYS A 113 0.10 11.18 -6.11
N HIS A 114 0.67 11.10 -4.91
CA HIS A 114 0.27 11.94 -3.79
C HIS A 114 0.79 13.36 -4.02
N MET A 115 -0.12 14.34 -4.04
CA MET A 115 0.17 15.73 -4.40
C MET A 115 1.24 16.39 -3.50
N GLY A 116 1.23 16.12 -2.19
CA GLY A 116 2.16 16.75 -1.26
C GLY A 116 3.60 16.22 -1.37
N SER A 117 3.75 14.92 -1.57
CA SER A 117 5.07 14.25 -1.57
C SER A 117 5.65 13.98 -2.96
N GLY A 118 4.81 13.98 -4.01
CA GLY A 118 5.15 13.51 -5.35
C GLY A 118 5.37 12.00 -5.49
N LEU A 119 5.30 11.24 -4.39
CA LEU A 119 5.42 9.78 -4.39
C LEU A 119 4.21 9.12 -5.04
N SER A 120 4.44 8.02 -5.76
CA SER A 120 3.34 7.23 -6.32
C SER A 120 2.61 6.45 -5.22
N HIS A 121 1.32 6.20 -5.41
CA HIS A 121 0.53 5.44 -4.42
C HIS A 121 1.09 4.03 -4.15
N PRO A 122 1.54 3.23 -5.15
CA PRO A 122 2.22 1.97 -4.88
C PRO A 122 3.51 2.14 -4.06
N CYS A 123 4.25 3.24 -4.26
CA CYS A 123 5.40 3.55 -3.44
C CYS A 123 5.01 3.84 -1.98
N ILE A 124 3.92 4.57 -1.75
CA ILE A 124 3.40 4.83 -0.40
C ILE A 124 2.99 3.52 0.28
N VAL A 125 2.34 2.61 -0.46
CA VAL A 125 1.97 1.29 0.09
C VAL A 125 3.22 0.47 0.46
N ASP A 126 4.23 0.43 -0.40
CA ASP A 126 5.50 -0.25 -0.11
C ASP A 126 6.22 0.38 1.09
N LEU A 127 6.21 1.71 1.22
CA LEU A 127 6.79 2.45 2.34
C LEU A 127 6.08 2.12 3.66
N GLY A 128 4.75 2.20 3.69
CA GLY A 128 3.95 1.88 4.87
C GLY A 128 4.18 0.43 5.35
N ALA A 129 4.23 -0.51 4.41
CA ALA A 129 4.53 -1.91 4.72
C ALA A 129 5.96 -2.11 5.26
N ASN A 130 6.95 -1.44 4.66
CA ASN A 130 8.34 -1.55 5.11
C ASN A 130 8.53 -0.94 6.50
N TYR A 131 7.93 0.22 6.77
CA TYR A 131 7.93 0.78 8.12
C TYR A 131 7.26 -0.18 9.10
N PHE A 132 6.05 -0.67 8.80
CA PHE A 132 5.32 -1.55 9.72
C PHE A 132 6.07 -2.84 10.07
N LYS A 133 6.83 -3.43 9.15
CA LYS A 133 7.62 -4.64 9.44
C LYS A 133 8.90 -4.37 10.23
N HIS A 134 9.48 -3.19 10.08
CA HIS A 134 10.85 -2.91 10.53
C HIS A 134 10.96 -1.74 11.53
N HIS A 135 9.84 -1.14 11.95
CA HIS A 135 9.86 0.04 12.82
C HIS A 135 10.58 -0.21 14.16
N SER A 136 10.56 -1.45 14.67
CA SER A 136 11.26 -1.85 15.89
C SER A 136 12.78 -1.88 15.76
N GLU A 137 13.28 -1.93 14.51
CA GLU A 137 14.71 -1.88 14.19
C GLU A 137 15.19 -0.43 14.01
N TRP A 138 14.29 0.55 13.99
CA TRP A 138 14.61 1.94 13.73
C TRP A 138 14.97 2.67 15.03
N PRO A 139 15.98 3.55 15.02
CA PRO A 139 16.29 4.39 16.18
C PRO A 139 15.08 5.25 16.59
N GLU A 140 14.90 5.52 17.89
CA GLU A 140 13.79 6.35 18.38
C GLU A 140 13.70 7.73 17.71
N GLN A 141 14.84 8.27 17.23
CA GLN A 141 14.91 9.55 16.52
C GLN A 141 15.36 9.36 15.08
N TRP A 142 14.81 8.35 14.39
CA TRP A 142 15.22 7.95 13.04
C TRP A 142 15.17 9.07 11.99
N THR A 143 14.42 10.16 12.22
CA THR A 143 14.44 11.35 11.37
C THR A 143 15.72 12.17 11.48
N GLN A 144 16.42 12.10 12.61
CA GLN A 144 17.68 12.81 12.88
C GLN A 144 18.90 11.92 12.62
N SER A 145 18.79 10.63 12.92
CA SER A 145 19.89 9.68 12.83
C SER A 145 20.27 9.35 11.39
N GLY A 146 19.38 9.63 10.42
CA GLY A 146 19.64 9.48 8.98
C GLY A 146 20.18 8.11 8.63
N GLY A 147 19.32 7.10 8.48
CA GLY A 147 19.75 5.77 8.06
C GLY A 147 20.59 5.81 6.77
N SER A 148 21.56 4.91 6.62
CA SER A 148 22.36 4.84 5.40
C SER A 148 21.67 3.99 4.32
N GLY A 149 21.94 4.29 3.05
CA GLY A 149 21.46 3.48 1.92
C GLY A 149 19.93 3.38 1.80
N LEU A 150 19.39 2.16 1.79
CA LEU A 150 17.96 1.89 1.61
C LEU A 150 17.10 2.41 2.77
N GLN A 151 17.59 2.28 4.02
CA GLN A 151 16.85 2.76 5.19
C GLN A 151 16.65 4.27 5.15
N GLY A 152 17.68 5.03 4.76
CA GLY A 152 17.59 6.49 4.60
C GLY A 152 16.54 6.91 3.57
N LYS A 153 16.44 6.20 2.44
CA LYS A 153 15.42 6.46 1.43
C LYS A 153 14.00 6.16 1.93
N THR A 154 13.83 5.05 2.67
CA THR A 154 12.54 4.71 3.29
C THR A 154 12.15 5.76 4.32
N ILE A 155 13.08 6.19 5.19
CA ILE A 155 12.88 7.26 6.16
C ILE A 155 12.44 8.55 5.48
N GLN A 156 13.15 8.99 4.42
CA GLN A 156 12.78 10.20 3.67
C GLN A 156 11.38 10.10 3.07
N GLY A 157 11.02 8.93 2.52
CA GLY A 157 9.68 8.67 2.01
C GLY A 157 8.60 8.74 3.09
N CYS A 158 8.86 8.13 4.25
CA CYS A 158 7.98 8.18 5.43
C CYS A 158 7.77 9.63 5.90
N VAL A 159 8.83 10.42 6.04
CA VAL A 159 8.73 11.84 6.42
C VAL A 159 7.91 12.63 5.39
N ALA A 160 8.12 12.39 4.09
CA ALA A 160 7.41 13.10 3.03
C ALA A 160 5.89 12.85 3.03
N ILE A 161 5.42 11.76 3.63
CA ILE A 161 4.00 11.46 3.81
C ILE A 161 3.48 11.74 5.22
N GLY A 162 4.26 12.46 6.03
CA GLY A 162 3.83 12.92 7.36
C GLY A 162 4.08 11.92 8.50
N MET A 163 4.79 10.82 8.25
CA MET A 163 5.22 9.92 9.32
C MET A 163 6.37 10.55 10.11
N SER A 164 6.46 10.19 11.39
CA SER A 164 7.45 10.75 12.32
C SER A 164 7.82 9.73 13.39
N PRO A 165 8.83 9.98 14.24
CA PRO A 165 9.18 9.10 15.35
C PRO A 165 8.14 9.18 16.48
N ARG A 166 6.93 8.77 16.14
CA ARG A 166 5.74 8.60 16.97
C ARG A 166 5.33 7.13 16.90
N GLU A 167 4.22 6.82 17.54
CA GLU A 167 3.72 5.45 17.59
C GLU A 167 3.32 4.92 16.23
N VAL A 168 3.32 3.59 16.15
CA VAL A 168 3.07 2.85 14.91
C VAL A 168 1.69 3.20 14.35
N THR A 169 0.66 3.26 15.21
CA THR A 169 -0.70 3.58 14.79
C THR A 169 -0.80 4.95 14.10
N ASP A 170 -0.22 6.00 14.70
CA ASP A 170 -0.21 7.35 14.12
C ASP A 170 0.42 7.35 12.72
N ASN A 171 1.52 6.62 12.58
CA ASN A 171 2.23 6.49 11.32
C ASN A 171 1.46 5.67 10.28
N MET A 172 0.69 4.66 10.69
CA MET A 172 -0.21 3.92 9.81
C MET A 172 -1.38 4.77 9.33
N PHE A 173 -1.94 5.62 10.18
CA PHE A 173 -2.92 6.63 9.75
C PHE A 173 -2.33 7.67 8.81
N ALA A 174 -1.12 8.18 9.08
CA ALA A 174 -0.45 9.12 8.19
C ALA A 174 -0.22 8.53 6.79
N ALA A 175 0.23 7.27 6.72
CA ALA A 175 0.39 6.56 5.45
C ALA A 175 -0.96 6.35 4.73
N LEU A 176 -2.03 6.04 5.47
CA LEU A 176 -3.37 5.87 4.91
C LEU A 176 -3.97 7.18 4.39
N GLN A 177 -3.73 8.29 5.10
CA GLN A 177 -4.12 9.64 4.69
C GLN A 177 -3.40 10.09 3.42
N ALA A 178 -2.16 9.66 3.21
CA ALA A 178 -1.45 9.93 1.97
C ALA A 178 -2.04 9.20 0.74
N LEU A 179 -2.90 8.19 0.96
CA LEU A 179 -3.63 7.46 -0.10
C LEU A 179 -5.09 7.91 -0.26
N SER A 180 -5.68 8.53 0.76
CA SER A 180 -7.10 8.92 0.78
C SER A 180 -7.34 10.17 1.61
N ALA A 181 -8.18 11.09 1.10
CA ALA A 181 -8.47 12.35 1.77
C ALA A 181 -9.16 12.18 3.14
N ASP A 182 -9.87 11.06 3.35
CA ASP A 182 -10.56 10.76 4.62
C ASP A 182 -9.66 10.13 5.69
N GLY A 183 -8.45 9.66 5.33
CA GLY A 183 -7.46 9.10 6.25
C GLY A 183 -7.88 7.85 7.03
N LYS A 184 -9.08 7.32 6.78
CA LYS A 184 -9.67 6.19 7.51
C LYS A 184 -10.06 5.04 6.59
N ASN A 185 -10.10 5.28 5.28
CA ASN A 185 -10.58 4.29 4.34
C ASN A 185 -9.49 3.31 3.93
N VAL A 186 -9.37 2.20 4.66
CA VAL A 186 -8.43 1.10 4.38
C VAL A 186 -8.58 0.54 2.94
N LYS A 187 -9.77 0.66 2.31
CA LYS A 187 -9.97 0.26 0.90
C LYS A 187 -9.13 1.09 -0.06
N ALA A 188 -8.67 2.27 0.34
CA ALA A 188 -7.80 3.11 -0.47
C ALA A 188 -6.47 2.42 -0.80
N ILE A 189 -5.98 1.53 0.08
CA ILE A 189 -4.77 0.72 -0.18
C ILE A 189 -5.03 -0.22 -1.37
N GLN A 190 -6.12 -0.99 -1.32
CA GLN A 190 -6.49 -1.92 -2.39
C GLN A 190 -6.79 -1.17 -3.69
N GLY A 191 -7.64 -0.13 -3.62
CA GLY A 191 -8.07 0.64 -4.78
C GLY A 191 -6.90 1.32 -5.49
N SER A 192 -5.91 1.81 -4.73
CA SER A 192 -4.69 2.39 -5.31
C SER A 192 -3.86 1.37 -6.08
N ILE A 193 -3.72 0.15 -5.56
CA ILE A 193 -2.99 -0.93 -6.24
C ILE A 193 -3.75 -1.41 -7.47
N GLU A 194 -5.07 -1.61 -7.36
CA GLU A 194 -5.92 -2.05 -8.46
C GLU A 194 -5.90 -1.04 -9.61
N PHE A 195 -6.04 0.25 -9.30
CA PHE A 195 -5.93 1.32 -10.29
C PHE A 195 -4.59 1.26 -11.04
N TRP A 196 -3.49 1.15 -10.31
CA TRP A 196 -2.14 1.05 -10.89
C TRP A 196 -1.98 -0.19 -11.78
N ARG A 197 -2.40 -1.36 -11.30
CA ARG A 197 -2.31 -2.62 -12.05
C ARG A 197 -3.12 -2.60 -13.34
N ASN A 198 -4.33 -2.03 -13.29
CA ASN A 198 -5.17 -1.87 -14.47
C ASN A 198 -4.52 -0.91 -15.48
N GLY A 199 -3.90 0.17 -15.01
CA GLY A 199 -3.13 1.09 -15.85
C GLY A 199 -1.95 0.38 -16.56
N LEU A 200 -1.23 -0.48 -15.85
CA LEU A 200 -0.18 -1.31 -16.44
C LEU A 200 -0.73 -2.29 -17.47
N ALA A 201 -1.81 -3.01 -17.15
CA ALA A 201 -2.44 -3.97 -18.06
C ALA A 201 -2.86 -3.29 -19.38
N LYS A 202 -3.60 -2.17 -19.29
CA LYS A 202 -4.04 -1.39 -20.47
C LYS A 202 -2.88 -0.95 -21.35
N HIS A 203 -1.81 -0.43 -20.74
CA HIS A 203 -0.61 -0.05 -21.47
C HIS A 203 0.00 -1.25 -22.23
N LEU A 204 0.03 -2.42 -21.59
CA LEU A 204 0.63 -3.62 -22.17
C LEU A 204 -0.25 -4.29 -23.23
N TYR A 205 -1.57 -4.30 -23.08
CA TYR A 205 -2.49 -4.73 -24.14
C TYR A 205 -2.24 -3.93 -25.41
N ALA A 206 -2.19 -2.60 -25.30
CA ALA A 206 -1.88 -1.72 -26.43
C ALA A 206 -0.48 -1.98 -27.02
N LYS A 207 0.57 -2.08 -26.18
CA LYS A 207 1.95 -2.28 -26.65
C LYS A 207 2.17 -3.65 -27.31
N LEU A 208 1.45 -4.67 -26.88
CA LEU A 208 1.56 -6.05 -27.39
C LEU A 208 0.57 -6.35 -28.51
N GLU A 209 -0.27 -5.38 -28.90
CA GLU A 209 -1.33 -5.55 -29.91
C GLU A 209 -2.29 -6.69 -29.58
N ILE A 210 -2.53 -6.91 -28.27
CA ILE A 210 -3.50 -7.89 -27.77
C ILE A 210 -4.80 -7.14 -27.43
N ALA A 211 -5.94 -7.67 -27.84
CA ALA A 211 -7.24 -7.08 -27.54
C ALA A 211 -7.45 -6.96 -26.02
N ASP A 212 -7.79 -5.76 -25.56
CA ASP A 212 -8.11 -5.49 -24.16
C ASP A 212 -9.55 -5.99 -23.87
N PRO A 213 -9.73 -7.01 -23.01
CA PRO A 213 -11.04 -7.56 -22.70
C PRO A 213 -11.97 -6.55 -21.99
N SER A 214 -11.44 -5.42 -21.49
CA SER A 214 -12.26 -4.36 -20.88
C SER A 214 -12.84 -3.36 -21.89
N THR A 215 -12.52 -3.50 -23.18
CA THR A 215 -13.01 -2.63 -24.28
C THR A 215 -14.04 -3.31 -25.20
N LEU A 216 -14.38 -4.57 -24.91
CA LEU A 216 -15.42 -5.36 -25.58
C LEU A 216 -16.72 -5.33 -24.75
#